data_AF-A0A2E9VG41-F1
#
_entry.id   AF-A0A2E9VG41-F1
#
_cell.length_a   1.000
_cell.length_b   1.000
_cell.length_c   1.000
_cell.angle_alpha   90.00
_cell.angle_beta   90.00
_cell.angle_gamma   90.00
#
_symmetry.space_group_name_H-M   'P 1'
#
loop_
_entity.id
_entity.type
_entity.pdbx_description
1 polymer ?
#
loop_
_entity_poly.entity_id
_entity_poly.type
_entity_poly.pdbx_seq_one_letter_code
_entity_poly.pdbx_strand_id
1 'polypeptide(L)'
;MNLAKVSTIISFFVIAYTSSLVLILQIFDYRQAFSSLDKLKLEIEELAFQSNILIEEVQYYKSHISLRDTALNGLGMRIPTGKDKRVIYQGEEL
;
A
#
# COMPACT_ATOMS: atom_id res chain seq x y z
N MET A 1 -57.08 -4.06 36.19
CA MET A 1 -55.81 -4.45 35.54
C MET A 1 -54.68 -4.19 36.53
N ASN A 2 -53.90 -5.21 36.92
CA ASN A 2 -52.92 -5.07 38.02
C ASN A 2 -51.83 -4.05 37.68
N LEU A 3 -51.64 -3.04 38.55
CA LEU A 3 -50.66 -1.96 38.41
C LEU A 3 -49.23 -2.49 38.15
N ALA A 4 -48.89 -3.61 38.81
CA ALA A 4 -47.62 -4.32 38.61
C ALA A 4 -47.41 -4.80 37.17
N LYS A 5 -48.45 -5.30 36.50
CA LYS A 5 -48.37 -5.77 35.10
C LYS A 5 -48.15 -4.61 34.12
N VAL A 6 -48.72 -3.44 34.42
CA VAL A 6 -48.52 -2.23 33.60
C VAL A 6 -47.09 -1.71 33.75
N SER A 7 -46.55 -1.72 34.97
CA SER A 7 -45.16 -1.32 35.25
C SER A 7 -44.13 -2.19 34.51
N THR A 8 -44.34 -3.51 34.45
CA THR A 8 -43.42 -4.42 33.73
C THR A 8 -43.43 -4.19 32.22
N ILE A 9 -44.59 -3.88 31.64
CA ILE A 9 -44.72 -3.61 30.20
C ILE A 9 -43.99 -2.31 29.83
N ILE A 10 -44.14 -1.26 30.65
CA ILE A 10 -43.44 0.02 30.43
C ILE A 10 -41.93 -0.17 30.54
N SER A 11 -41.45 -0.91 31.55
CA SER A 11 -40.02 -1.20 31.70
C SER A 11 -39.45 -1.95 30.50
N PHE A 12 -40.17 -2.94 29.97
CA PHE A 12 -39.76 -3.67 28.77
C PHE A 12 -39.63 -2.74 27.56
N PHE A 13 -40.57 -1.81 27.39
CA PHE A 13 -40.55 -0.86 26.29
C PHE A 13 -39.36 0.11 26.38
N VAL A 14 -39.02 0.58 27.58
CA VAL A 14 -37.87 1.45 27.82
C VAL A 14 -36.55 0.71 27.53
N ILE A 15 -36.43 -0.55 27.96
CA ILE A 15 -35.23 -1.37 27.69
C ILE A 15 -35.09 -1.64 26.19
N ALA A 16 -36.18 -1.99 25.50
CA ALA A 16 -36.16 -2.21 24.06
C ALA A 16 -35.78 -0.94 23.29
N TYR A 17 -36.31 0.21 23.70
CA TYR A 17 -36.02 1.49 23.07
C TYR A 17 -34.56 1.93 23.28
N THR A 18 -34.07 1.84 24.52
CA THR A 18 -32.66 2.15 24.83
C THR A 18 -31.69 1.20 24.13
N SER A 19 -32.02 -0.09 24.05
CA SER A 19 -31.24 -1.08 23.30
C SER A 19 -31.16 -0.73 21.80
N SER A 20 -32.26 -0.24 21.21
CA SER A 20 -32.25 0.20 19.81
C SER A 20 -31.35 1.41 19.59
N LEU A 21 -31.34 2.37 20.51
CA LEU A 21 -30.44 3.53 20.44
C LEU A 21 -28.96 3.13 20.56
N VAL A 22 -28.63 2.22 21.49
CA VAL A 22 -27.27 1.70 21.65
C VAL A 22 -26.80 0.99 20.36
N LEU A 23 -27.68 0.22 19.72
CA LEU A 23 -27.35 -0.48 18.48
C LEU A 23 -27.01 0.50 17.35
N ILE A 24 -27.72 1.63 17.26
CA ILE A 24 -27.41 2.69 16.27
C ILE A 24 -26.02 3.28 16.52
N LEU A 25 -25.68 3.58 17.78
CA LEU A 25 -24.36 4.10 18.14
C LEU A 25 -23.25 3.10 17.82
N GLN A 26 -23.44 1.82 18.13
CA GLN A 26 -22.48 0.76 17.81
C GLN A 26 -22.24 0.63 16.30
N ILE A 27 -23.30 0.74 15.49
CA ILE A 27 -23.17 0.71 14.02
C ILE A 27 -22.39 1.94 13.53
N PHE A 28 -22.61 3.10 14.14
CA PHE A 28 -21.87 4.32 13.79
C PHE A 28 -20.38 4.17 14.11
N ASP A 29 -20.04 3.75 15.33
CA ASP A 29 -18.66 3.54 15.76
C ASP A 29 -17.96 2.46 14.90
N TYR A 30 -18.66 1.37 14.60
CA TYR A 30 -18.16 0.33 13.70
C TYR A 30 -17.86 0.87 12.31
N ARG A 31 -18.77 1.65 11.72
CA ARG A 31 -18.56 2.25 10.39
C ARG A 31 -17.38 3.22 10.39
N GLN A 32 -17.22 4.00 11.45
CA GLN A 32 -16.10 4.92 11.59
C GLN A 32 -14.77 4.17 11.70
N ALA A 33 -14.69 3.15 12.55
CA ALA A 33 -13.51 2.33 12.70
C ALA A 33 -13.16 1.59 11.40
N PHE A 34 -14.16 1.03 10.72
CA PHE A 34 -13.98 0.36 9.43
C PHE A 34 -13.47 1.32 8.36
N SER A 35 -14.01 2.53 8.26
CA SER A 35 -13.52 3.54 7.32
C SER A 35 -12.06 3.94 7.59
N SER A 36 -11.67 4.08 8.85
CA SER A 36 -10.28 4.35 9.21
C SER A 36 -9.35 3.18 8.87
N LEU A 37 -9.80 1.94 9.06
CA LEU A 37 -9.05 0.75 8.69
C LEU A 37 -8.85 0.65 7.17
N ASP A 38 -9.91 0.90 6.39
CA ASP A 38 -9.83 0.91 4.93
C ASP A 38 -8.84 1.96 4.41
N LYS A 39 -8.84 3.16 4.99
CA LYS A 39 -7.87 4.21 4.66
C LYS A 39 -6.44 3.75 4.95
N LEU A 40 -6.21 3.20 6.14
CA LEU A 40 -4.89 2.71 6.52
C LEU A 40 -4.41 1.58 5.61
N LYS A 41 -5.32 0.69 5.19
CA LYS A 41 -5.02 -0.38 4.24
C LYS A 41 -4.56 0.17 2.88
N LEU A 42 -5.24 1.19 2.37
CA LEU A 42 -4.85 1.86 1.12
C LEU A 42 -3.48 2.53 1.23
N GLU A 43 -3.20 3.22 2.33
CA GLU A 43 -1.90 3.85 2.56
C GLU A 43 -0.77 2.81 2.63
N ILE A 44 -1.00 1.67 3.29
CA ILE A 44 -0.03 0.56 3.34
C ILE A 44 0.23 0.01 1.94
N GLU A 45 -0.81 -0.17 1.13
CA GLU A 45 -0.68 -0.68 -0.24
C GLU A 45 0.10 0.29 -1.13
N GLU A 46 -0.18 1.59 -1.04
CA GLU A 46 0.54 2.63 -1.77
C GLU A 46 2.02 2.68 -1.35
N LEU A 47 2.30 2.63 -0.04
CA LEU A 47 3.66 2.64 0.45
C LEU A 47 4.44 1.38 0.03
N ALA A 48 3.78 0.21 0.06
CA ALA A 48 4.38 -1.03 -0.42
C ALA A 48 4.71 -0.96 -1.92
N PHE A 49 3.82 -0.39 -2.72
CA PHE A 49 4.04 -0.16 -4.14
C PHE A 49 5.26 0.75 -4.38
N GLN A 50 5.31 1.91 -3.72
CA GLN A 50 6.44 2.84 -3.83
C GLN A 50 7.76 2.20 -3.36
N SER A 51 7.74 1.45 -2.26
CA SER A 51 8.92 0.75 -1.76
C SER A 51 9.43 -0.30 -2.74
N ASN A 52 8.54 -1.05 -3.40
CA ASN A 52 8.95 -2.04 -4.39
C ASN A 52 9.65 -1.40 -5.59
N ILE A 53 9.12 -0.29 -6.11
CA ILE A 53 9.75 0.47 -7.19
C ILE A 53 11.16 0.90 -6.78
N LEU A 54 11.31 1.45 -5.58
CA LEU A 54 12.61 1.91 -5.08
C LEU A 54 13.61 0.74 -4.92
N ILE A 55 13.16 -0.40 -4.40
CA ILE A 55 14.00 -1.60 -4.26
C ILE A 55 14.49 -2.07 -5.64
N GLU A 56 13.60 -2.10 -6.64
CA GLU A 56 13.93 -2.48 -8.00
C GLU A 56 14.96 -1.52 -8.62
N GLU A 57 14.79 -0.21 -8.45
CA GLU A 57 15.73 0.80 -8.92
C GLU A 57 17.12 0.65 -8.27
N VAL A 58 17.16 0.43 -6.95
CA VAL A 58 18.41 0.18 -6.22
C VAL A 58 19.09 -1.10 -6.72
N GLN A 59 18.32 -2.16 -6.96
CA GLN A 59 18.83 -3.42 -7.48
C GLN A 59 19.38 -3.27 -8.91
N TYR A 60 18.69 -2.51 -9.76
CA TYR A 60 19.16 -2.15 -11.09
C TYR A 60 20.51 -1.42 -11.03
N TYR A 61 20.63 -0.38 -10.20
CA TYR A 61 21.89 0.35 -10.05
C TYR A 61 23.01 -0.53 -9.49
N LYS A 62 22.72 -1.36 -8.48
CA LYS A 62 23.69 -2.31 -7.93
C LYS A 62 24.21 -3.28 -8.99
N SER A 63 23.31 -3.81 -9.82
CA SER A 63 23.67 -4.67 -10.94
C SER A 63 24.57 -3.93 -11.94
N HIS A 64 24.20 -2.70 -12.31
CA HIS A 64 24.98 -1.89 -13.24
C HIS A 64 26.39 -1.56 -12.72
N ILE A 65 26.50 -1.23 -11.44
CA ILE A 65 27.79 -0.96 -10.78
C ILE A 65 28.63 -2.24 -10.75
N SER A 66 28.04 -3.37 -10.37
CA SER A 66 28.75 -4.67 -10.34
C SER A 66 29.22 -5.12 -11.73
N LEU A 67 28.41 -4.89 -12.76
CA LEU A 67 28.78 -5.18 -14.14
C LEU A 67 29.95 -4.30 -14.61
N ARG A 68 29.87 -3.00 -14.28
CA ARG A 68 30.96 -2.04 -14.56
C ARG A 68 32.24 -2.43 -13.83
N ASP A 69 32.14 -2.81 -12.56
CA ASP A 69 33.28 -3.22 -11.75
C ASP A 69 33.94 -4.48 -12.31
N THR A 70 33.14 -5.50 -12.63
CA THR A 70 33.61 -6.73 -13.28
C THR A 70 34.29 -6.44 -14.63
N ALA A 71 33.72 -5.57 -15.45
CA ALA A 71 34.29 -5.20 -16.74
C ALA A 71 35.64 -4.47 -16.58
N LEU A 72 35.71 -3.48 -15.68
CA LEU A 72 36.91 -2.66 -15.50
C LEU A 72 38.03 -3.42 -14.78
N ASN A 73 37.71 -4.07 -13.65
CA ASN A 73 38.69 -4.67 -12.75
C ASN A 73 38.91 -6.16 -13.02
N GLY A 74 37.88 -6.90 -13.43
CA GLY A 74 37.99 -8.34 -13.73
C GLY A 74 38.48 -8.62 -15.14
N LEU A 75 37.94 -7.90 -16.13
CA LEU A 75 38.25 -8.11 -17.55
C LEU A 75 39.27 -7.11 -18.11
N GLY A 76 39.73 -6.14 -17.29
CA GLY A 76 40.69 -5.12 -17.69
C GLY A 76 40.17 -4.19 -18.80
N MET A 77 38.85 -4.10 -18.98
CA MET A 77 38.25 -3.19 -19.94
C MET A 77 38.49 -1.75 -19.49
N ARG A 78 38.69 -0.84 -20.43
CA ARG A 78 38.76 0.60 -20.15
C ARG A 78 37.54 1.31 -20.72
N ILE A 79 37.14 2.41 -20.09
CA ILE A 79 36.09 3.27 -20.64
C ILE A 79 36.61 3.81 -21.99
N PRO A 80 35.90 3.58 -23.10
CA PRO A 80 36.36 4.01 -24.41
C PRO A 80 36.43 5.54 -24.49
N THR A 81 37.61 6.08 -24.76
CA THR A 81 37.83 7.49 -25.14
C THR A 81 37.46 7.69 -26.61
N GLY A 82 37.10 8.92 -27.03
CA GLY A 82 36.38 9.20 -28.29
C GLY A 82 36.90 8.58 -29.61
N LYS A 83 38.14 8.08 -29.68
CA LYS A 83 38.68 7.33 -30.82
C LYS A 83 38.28 5.84 -30.86
N ASP A 84 37.86 5.28 -29.71
CA ASP A 84 37.48 3.88 -29.53
C ASP A 84 35.95 3.67 -29.70
N LYS A 85 35.18 4.75 -29.81
CA LYS A 85 33.72 4.71 -29.90
C LYS A 85 33.28 4.52 -31.36
N ARG A 86 32.87 3.31 -31.73
CA ARG A 86 32.20 3.05 -33.03
C ARG A 86 30.70 3.14 -32.85
N VAL A 87 30.06 4.06 -33.57
CA VAL A 87 28.60 4.16 -33.66
C VAL A 87 28.18 3.31 -34.86
N ILE A 88 27.48 2.21 -34.61
CA ILE A 88 26.90 1.37 -35.66
C ILE A 88 25.44 1.76 -35.76
N TYR A 89 25.04 2.34 -36.89
CA TYR A 89 23.63 2.56 -37.21
C TYR A 89 23.06 1.25 -37.73
N GLN A 90 22.04 0.70 -37.06
CA GLN A 90 21.26 -0.40 -37.61
C GLN A 90 20.18 0.18 -38.52
N GLY A 91 20.37 0.01 -39.83
CA GLY A 91 19.37 0.31 -40.86
C GLY A 91 19.74 1.49 -41.76
N GLU A 92 20.51 1.19 -42.82
CA GLU A 92 20.25 1.60 -44.20
C GLU A 92 21.40 1.03 -45.05
N GLU A 93 21.10 -0.07 -45.74
CA GLU A 93 21.86 -0.46 -46.93
C GLU A 93 21.51 0.58 -48.01
N LEU A 94 22.52 1.34 -48.45
CA LEU A 94 22.46 2.12 -49.70
C LEU A 94 22.77 1.22 -50.89
#